data_AF-A0A543KY81-F1
#
_entry.id   AF-A0A543KY81-F1
#
_cell.length_a   1.000
_cell.length_b   1.000
_cell.length_c   1.000
_cell.angle_alpha   90.00
_cell.angle_beta   90.00
_cell.angle_gamma   90.00
#
_symmetry.space_group_name_H-M   'P 1'
#
loop_
_entity.id
_entity.type
_entity.pdbx_description
1 polymer ?
#
loop_
_entity_poly.entity_id
_entity_poly.type
_entity_poly.pdbx_seq_one_letter_code
_entity_poly.pdbx_strand_id
1 'polypeptide(L)' 'MDAADADARRDDLLSALEVIEQQPLAERANAYASLHDDLARRLESGPRETA' A
#
# COMPACT_ATOMS: atom_id res chain seq x y z
N MET A 1 10.48 -14.23 -1.83
CA MET A 1 10.21 -13.18 -0.84
C MET A 1 10.23 -13.83 0.52
N ASP A 2 10.88 -13.22 1.50
CA ASP A 2 10.89 -13.73 2.87
C ASP A 2 9.54 -13.49 3.53
N ALA A 3 9.06 -14.43 4.35
CA ALA A 3 7.73 -14.31 4.97
C ALA A 3 7.67 -13.10 5.92
N ALA A 4 8.78 -12.78 6.58
CA ALA A 4 8.93 -11.60 7.43
C ALA A 4 8.76 -10.28 6.65
N ASP A 5 9.25 -10.21 5.40
CA ASP A 5 9.08 -9.02 4.56
C ASP A 5 7.62 -8.83 4.14
N ALA A 6 6.87 -9.92 3.96
CA ALA A 6 5.46 -9.86 3.60
C ALA A 6 4.60 -9.37 4.76
N ASP A 7 4.90 -9.80 5.99
CA ASP A 7 4.22 -9.34 7.19
C ASP A 7 4.54 -7.87 7.50
N ALA A 8 5.80 -7.43 7.38
CA ALA A 8 6.15 -6.02 7.54
C ALA A 8 5.40 -5.10 6.55
N ARG A 9 5.28 -5.52 5.28
CA ARG A 9 4.49 -4.77 4.28
C ARG A 9 3.00 -4.74 4.61
N ARG A 10 2.46 -5.78 5.27
CA ARG A 10 1.08 -5.81 5.73
C ARG A 10 0.87 -4.80 6.85
N ASP A 11 1.78 -4.77 7.82
CA ASP A 11 1.71 -3.84 8.95
C ASP A 11 1.83 -2.37 8.50
N ASP A 12 2.70 -2.10 7.51
CA ASP A 12 2.81 -0.78 6.87
C ASP A 12 1.49 -0.35 6.21
N LEU A 13 0.84 -1.29 5.50
CA LEU A 13 -0.46 -1.03 4.85
C LEU A 13 -1.54 -0.75 5.88
N LEU A 14 -1.63 -1.54 6.94
CA LEU A 14 -2.61 -1.34 8.01
C LEU A 14 -2.42 0.03 8.68
N SER A 15 -1.17 0.39 8.98
CA SER A 15 -0.83 1.71 9.56
C SER A 15 -1.23 2.86 8.63
N ALA A 16 -1.01 2.73 7.32
CA ALA A 16 -1.41 3.73 6.34
C ALA A 16 -2.94 3.87 6.25
N LEU A 17 -3.67 2.77 6.28
CA LEU A 17 -5.14 2.78 6.30
C LEU A 17 -5.68 3.45 7.56
N GLU A 18 -5.12 3.17 8.73
CA GLU A 18 -5.51 3.83 9.98
C GLU A 18 -5.37 5.35 9.89
N VAL A 19 -4.28 5.86 9.30
CA VAL A 19 -4.08 7.29 9.09
C VAL A 19 -5.13 7.88 8.15
N ILE A 20 -5.46 7.21 7.05
CA ILE A 20 -6.50 7.66 6.11
C ILE A 20 -7.86 7.73 6.80
N GLU A 21 -8.18 6.75 7.65
CA GLU A 21 -9.45 6.71 8.36
C GLU A 21 -9.59 7.77 9.46
N GLN A 22 -8.50 8.43 9.87
CA GLN A 22 -8.57 9.62 10.74
C GLN A 22 -8.85 10.91 9.98
N GLN A 23 -8.74 10.91 8.65
CA GLN A 23 -8.99 12.10 7.83
C GLN A 23 -10.50 12.39 7.71
N PRO A 24 -10.89 13.65 7.42
CA PRO A 24 -12.26 13.99 7.05
C PRO A 24 -12.74 13.14 5.87
N LEU A 25 -14.03 12.75 5.89
CA LEU A 25 -14.61 11.86 4.88
C LEU A 25 -14.38 12.36 3.45
N ALA A 26 -14.44 13.67 3.22
CA ALA A 26 -14.24 14.30 1.92
C ALA A 26 -12.82 14.10 1.36
N GLU A 27 -11.83 13.81 2.21
CA GLU A 27 -10.42 13.63 1.82
C GLU A 27 -10.06 12.16 1.55
N ARG A 28 -10.77 11.23 2.20
CA ARG A 28 -10.42 9.79 2.18
C ARG A 28 -10.37 9.20 0.78
N ALA A 29 -11.31 9.56 -0.09
CA ALA A 29 -11.35 9.04 -1.46
C ALA A 29 -10.05 9.31 -2.23
N ASN A 30 -9.52 10.54 -2.13
CA ASN A 30 -8.28 10.92 -2.79
C ASN A 30 -7.06 10.23 -2.15
N ALA A 31 -7.08 10.05 -0.82
CA ALA A 31 -6.02 9.36 -0.11
C ALA A 31 -5.97 7.86 -0.46
N TYR A 32 -7.12 7.18 -0.57
CA TYR A 32 -7.17 5.79 -1.03
C TYR A 32 -6.73 5.64 -2.48
N ALA A 33 -7.13 6.55 -3.37
CA ALA A 33 -6.68 6.53 -4.76
C ALA A 33 -5.14 6.63 -4.83
N SER A 34 -4.56 7.54 -4.05
CA SER A 34 -3.09 7.70 -3.98
C SER A 34 -2.39 6.46 -3.42
N LEU A 35 -2.95 5.85 -2.37
CA LEU A 35 -2.44 4.60 -1.80
C LEU A 35 -2.52 3.45 -2.80
N HIS A 36 -3.64 3.34 -3.53
CA HIS A 36 -3.82 2.34 -4.58
C HIS A 36 -2.77 2.51 -5.69
N ASP A 37 -2.55 3.73 -6.17
CA ASP A 37 -1.56 4.01 -7.22
C ASP A 37 -0.14 3.65 -6.78
N ASP A 38 0.18 3.87 -5.50
CA ASP A 38 1.46 3.46 -4.94
C ASP A 38 1.63 1.92 -4.92
N LEU A 39 0.60 1.21 -4.44
CA LEU A 39 0.60 -0.25 -4.43
C LEU A 39 0.71 -0.83 -5.85
N ALA A 40 0.00 -0.25 -6.82
CA ALA A 40 0.09 -0.63 -8.23
C ALA A 40 1.51 -0.46 -8.77
N ARG A 41 2.14 0.70 -8.56
CA ARG A 41 3.54 0.94 -8.97
C ARG A 41 4.50 -0.05 -8.32
N ARG A 42 4.31 -0.40 -7.04
CA ARG A 42 5.15 -1.36 -6.33
C ARG A 42 5.03 -2.77 -6.90
N LEU A 43 3.82 -3.18 -7.32
CA LEU A 43 3.59 -4.46 -7.99
C LEU A 43 4.25 -4.48 -9.38
N GLU A 44 4.14 -3.39 -10.15
CA GLU A 44 4.78 -3.25 -11.45
C GLU A 44 6.32 -3.22 -11.38
N SER A 45 6.85 -2.71 -10.27
CA SER A 45 8.30 -2.61 -9.99
C SER A 45 8.88 -3.84 -9.30
N GLY A 46 8.05 -4.82 -8.93
CA GLY A 46 8.50 -6.09 -8.36
C GLY A 46 9.44 -6.84 -9.32
N PRO A 47 10.22 -7.82 -8.83
CA PRO A 47 11.11 -8.59 -9.67
C PRO A 47 10.29 -9.22 -10.80
N ARG A 48 10.45 -8.72 -12.02
CA ARG A 48 10.03 -9.45 -13.21
C ARG A 48 10.83 -10.73 -13.15
N GLU A 49 10.17 -11.85 -12.93
CA GLU A 49 10.76 -13.15 -13.14
C GLU A 49 11.28 -13.12 -14.59
N THR A 50 12.57 -12.89 -14.75
CA THR A 50 13.22 -13.03 -16.05
C THR A 50 13.18 -14.51 -16.34
N ALA A 51 12.13 -14.90 -17.07
CA ALA A 51 12.01 -16.21 -17.70
C ALA A 51 13.19 -16.46 -18.64
#